data_AF-A0ABD7G801-F1
#
_entry.id   AF-A0ABD7G801-F1
#
_cell.length_a   1.000
_cell.length_b   1.000
_cell.length_c   1.000
_cell.angle_alpha   90.00
_cell.angle_beta   90.00
_cell.angle_gamma   90.00
#
_symmetry.space_group_name_H-M   'P 1'
#
loop_
_entity.id
_entity.type
_entity.pdbx_description
1 polymer ?
#
loop_
_entity_poly.entity_id
_entity_poly.type
_entity_poly.pdbx_seq_one_letter_code
_entity_poly.pdbx_strand_id
1 'polypeptide(L)'
;MNDMTTSITPDNAGPYRPSLAISSRDWLMIIAAFVLSRAALYGMGYFGVQLYGSPDIGPLQAYCQFDCVWFQRIIENGYDLYPRWLSKGNAANWAFMPLYPMLSGTISNLLNVESLIGLMLVANLAFFISLPLMLLVLRQLKLGDDTARFGVWLLAFSPFSAYFVSGYTESMFMALMLGMFLFAYRQQWLMVALLGVFISATRNLGVMMVFPVLILALQAYGWREFFRFTERAFKVVFTLWMIPLGLFAYMFYLYHLTGDALAFKHIQVAWGRYMDSPLDWWLSGFELGGRKSYLSIMVMFGWALNLYLFSQKRWAEATLMFICCTIPLMTGLNAMPRYMFGLYPTILAIILLTHRWPAIRPAVLCISGMVASFIAVAFVNFKFFTV
;
A
#
# COMPACT_ATOMS: atom_id res chain seq x y z
N MET A 1 -34.29 -21.13 47.59
CA MET A 1 -34.98 -21.34 46.30
C MET A 1 -35.35 -19.96 45.78
N ASN A 2 -34.57 -19.46 44.81
CA ASN A 2 -34.83 -18.37 43.86
C ASN A 2 -33.49 -17.71 43.48
N ASP A 3 -32.71 -18.43 42.68
CA ASP A 3 -31.63 -17.83 41.88
C ASP A 3 -32.28 -17.12 40.69
N MET A 4 -32.16 -15.78 40.67
CA MET A 4 -32.43 -14.98 39.48
C MET A 4 -31.32 -15.23 38.46
N THR A 5 -31.61 -16.12 37.52
CA THR A 5 -30.85 -16.28 36.29
C THR A 5 -31.11 -15.08 35.40
N THR A 6 -30.20 -14.09 35.44
CA THR A 6 -30.13 -13.03 34.44
C THR A 6 -29.66 -13.65 33.12
N SER A 7 -30.63 -13.94 32.26
CA SER A 7 -30.42 -14.31 30.87
C SER A 7 -29.76 -13.15 30.12
N ILE A 8 -28.42 -13.18 30.00
CA ILE A 8 -27.70 -12.30 29.08
C ILE A 8 -28.01 -12.78 27.67
N THR A 9 -28.88 -12.06 26.96
CA THR A 9 -29.08 -12.22 25.52
C THR A 9 -27.76 -11.94 24.78
N PRO A 10 -27.22 -12.85 23.96
CA PRO A 10 -26.23 -12.47 22.97
C PRO A 10 -26.94 -11.76 21.79
N ASP A 11 -26.22 -10.93 21.04
CA ASP A 11 -26.61 -10.37 19.72
C ASP A 11 -27.41 -9.06 19.62
N ASN A 12 -27.03 -8.01 20.37
CA ASN A 12 -27.40 -6.63 19.98
C ASN A 12 -26.30 -5.57 20.15
N ALA A 13 -25.05 -5.97 20.41
CA ALA A 13 -23.94 -5.02 20.37
C ALA A 13 -23.56 -4.77 18.91
N GLY A 14 -23.90 -3.59 18.38
CA GLY A 14 -23.41 -3.12 17.08
C GLY A 14 -21.87 -3.17 16.98
N PRO A 15 -21.28 -2.91 15.79
CA PRO A 15 -19.84 -3.00 15.61
C PRO A 15 -19.11 -2.14 16.65
N TYR A 16 -18.04 -2.69 17.23
CA TYR A 16 -17.16 -1.96 18.14
C TYR A 16 -16.68 -0.69 17.42
N ARG A 17 -16.93 0.49 18.00
CA ARG A 17 -16.66 1.79 17.37
C ARG A 17 -15.97 2.71 18.38
N PRO A 18 -14.67 2.52 18.67
CA PRO A 18 -13.92 3.47 19.48
C PRO A 18 -13.97 4.85 18.84
N SER A 19 -13.75 5.89 19.65
CA SER A 19 -13.68 7.26 19.16
C SER A 19 -12.62 7.39 18.07
N LEU A 20 -12.93 8.17 17.04
CA LEU A 20 -11.95 8.56 16.01
C LEU A 20 -11.12 9.77 16.45
N ALA A 21 -11.40 10.34 17.62
CA ALA A 21 -10.61 11.42 18.18
C ALA A 21 -9.21 10.91 18.56
N ILE A 22 -8.19 11.70 18.21
CA ILE A 22 -6.79 11.44 18.52
C ILE A 22 -6.36 12.46 19.57
N SER A 23 -5.75 11.98 20.66
CA SER A 23 -5.31 12.85 21.75
C SER A 23 -4.16 13.77 21.28
N SER A 24 -3.99 14.93 21.93
CA SER A 24 -2.88 15.84 21.61
C SER A 24 -1.51 15.15 21.74
N ARG A 25 -1.36 14.24 22.71
CA ARG A 25 -0.14 13.43 22.89
C ARG A 25 0.12 12.50 21.71
N ASP A 26 -0.92 11.86 21.19
CA ASP A 26 -0.79 10.98 20.02
C ASP A 26 -0.51 11.79 18.75
N TRP A 27 -1.11 12.98 18.59
CA TRP A 27 -0.80 13.89 17.49
C TRP A 27 0.66 14.35 17.52
N LEU A 28 1.17 14.75 18.68
CA LEU A 28 2.59 15.10 18.84
C LEU A 28 3.50 13.94 18.45
N MET A 29 3.16 12.71 18.85
CA MET A 29 3.91 11.51 18.47
C MET A 29 3.83 11.23 16.96
N ILE A 30 2.66 11.36 16.33
CA ILE A 30 2.49 11.18 14.89
C ILE A 30 3.31 12.20 14.11
N ILE A 31 3.27 13.48 14.51
CA ILE A 31 4.06 14.55 13.91
C ILE A 31 5.55 14.26 14.09
N ALA A 32 5.98 13.85 15.29
CA ALA A 32 7.37 13.47 15.53
C ALA A 32 7.80 12.29 14.66
N ALA A 33 7.00 11.23 14.57
CA ALA A 33 7.29 10.06 13.73
C ALA A 33 7.42 10.44 12.25
N PHE A 34 6.53 11.30 11.74
CA PHE A 34 6.60 11.83 10.39
C PHE A 34 7.88 12.65 10.18
N VAL A 35 8.10 13.69 10.99
CA VAL A 35 9.22 14.61 10.81
C VAL A 35 10.56 13.89 10.95
N LEU A 36 10.72 13.05 11.96
CA LEU A 36 11.97 12.32 12.18
C LEU A 36 12.24 11.31 11.07
N SER A 37 11.23 10.56 10.62
CA SER A 37 11.42 9.62 9.51
C SER A 37 11.77 10.34 8.20
N ARG A 38 11.13 11.49 7.91
CA ARG A 38 11.45 12.27 6.71
C ARG A 38 12.81 12.93 6.78
N ALA A 39 13.17 13.53 7.91
CA ALA A 39 14.49 14.09 8.11
C ALA A 39 15.58 13.02 7.94
N ALA A 40 15.38 11.83 8.54
CA ALA A 40 16.31 10.72 8.40
C ALA A 40 16.42 10.25 6.95
N LEU A 41 15.30 9.98 6.27
CA LEU A 41 15.32 9.45 4.91
C LEU A 41 15.83 10.48 3.89
N TYR A 42 15.36 11.72 3.93
CA TYR A 42 15.90 12.77 3.04
C TYR A 42 17.37 13.06 3.34
N GLY A 43 17.78 13.10 4.61
CA GLY A 43 19.17 13.27 5.00
C GLY A 43 20.06 12.12 4.52
N MET A 44 19.66 10.87 4.76
CA MET A 44 20.40 9.70 4.28
C MET A 44 20.43 9.62 2.75
N GLY A 45 19.33 9.96 2.07
CA GLY A 45 19.29 10.08 0.62
C GLY A 45 20.25 11.14 0.10
N TYR A 46 20.27 12.33 0.73
CA TYR A 46 21.21 13.41 0.42
C TYR A 46 22.67 12.94 0.53
N PHE A 47 23.06 12.39 1.69
CA PHE A 47 24.42 11.88 1.89
C PHE A 47 24.72 10.71 0.94
N GLY A 48 23.73 9.87 0.65
CA GLY A 48 23.85 8.78 -0.30
C GLY A 48 24.18 9.26 -1.71
N VAL A 49 23.54 10.33 -2.19
CA VAL A 49 23.86 10.94 -3.50
C VAL A 49 25.25 11.56 -3.48
N GLN A 50 25.60 12.32 -2.44
CA GLN A 50 26.90 13.00 -2.35
C GLN A 50 28.08 12.02 -2.27
N LEU A 51 27.92 10.89 -1.58
CA LEU A 51 29.00 9.93 -1.35
C LEU A 51 29.13 8.87 -2.46
N TYR A 52 28.02 8.48 -3.09
CA TYR A 52 27.99 7.32 -4.01
C TYR A 52 27.39 7.61 -5.38
N GLY A 53 26.74 8.76 -5.55
CA GLY A 53 25.96 9.10 -6.74
C GLY A 53 26.62 10.19 -7.58
N SER A 54 25.86 10.67 -8.58
CA SER A 54 26.23 11.85 -9.36
C SER A 54 25.80 13.10 -8.59
N PRO A 55 26.72 13.99 -8.19
CA PRO A 55 26.39 15.19 -7.42
C PRO A 55 25.51 16.19 -8.20
N ASP A 56 25.41 16.03 -9.52
CA ASP A 56 24.58 16.85 -10.41
C ASP A 56 23.07 16.59 -10.25
N ILE A 57 22.68 15.46 -9.65
CA ILE A 57 21.26 15.14 -9.41
C ILE A 57 20.85 15.72 -8.05
N GLY A 58 19.90 16.65 -8.08
CA GLY A 58 19.33 17.22 -6.87
C GLY A 58 18.74 16.14 -5.95
N PRO A 59 18.83 16.28 -4.61
CA PRO A 59 18.37 15.26 -3.66
C PRO A 59 16.89 14.88 -3.82
N LEU A 60 16.04 15.84 -4.16
CA LEU A 60 14.61 15.61 -4.42
C LEU A 60 14.41 14.80 -5.72
N GLN A 61 15.16 15.14 -6.76
CA GLN A 61 15.13 14.44 -8.05
C GLN A 61 15.67 13.01 -7.92
N ALA A 62 16.63 12.79 -7.02
CA ALA A 62 17.16 11.46 -6.75
C ALA A 62 16.10 10.51 -6.16
N TYR A 63 15.08 11.05 -5.47
CA TYR A 63 13.91 10.28 -5.03
C TYR A 63 12.83 10.11 -6.12
N CYS A 64 12.94 10.80 -7.25
CA CYS A 64 12.06 10.65 -8.39
C CYS A 64 12.74 9.89 -9.53
N GLN A 65 12.94 8.59 -9.31
CA GLN A 65 13.51 7.66 -10.28
C GLN A 65 12.56 6.51 -10.56
N PHE A 66 12.83 5.73 -11.62
CA PHE A 66 12.00 4.61 -12.09
C PHE A 66 10.54 5.02 -12.34
N ASP A 67 9.58 4.56 -11.52
CA ASP A 67 8.15 4.80 -11.71
C ASP A 67 7.76 6.28 -11.60
N CYS A 68 8.47 7.06 -10.77
CA CYS A 68 8.16 8.49 -10.58
C CYS A 68 8.21 9.27 -11.90
N VAL A 69 9.17 8.94 -12.76
CA VAL A 69 9.34 9.58 -14.08
C VAL A 69 8.11 9.36 -14.96
N TRP A 70 7.44 8.22 -14.84
CA TRP A 70 6.22 7.95 -15.61
C TRP A 70 5.03 8.76 -15.11
N PHE A 71 4.88 8.92 -13.80
CA PHE A 71 3.87 9.81 -13.22
C PHE A 71 4.11 11.27 -13.60
N GLN A 72 5.37 11.71 -13.58
CA GLN A 72 5.77 13.06 -13.99
C GLN A 72 5.39 13.32 -15.46
N ARG A 73 5.68 12.37 -16.35
CA ARG A 73 5.29 12.46 -17.77
C ARG A 73 3.79 12.54 -17.98
N ILE A 74 3.00 11.82 -17.19
CA ILE A 74 1.52 11.89 -17.26
C ILE A 74 1.05 13.31 -16.91
N ILE A 75 1.65 13.95 -15.90
CA ILE A 75 1.31 15.32 -15.52
C ILE A 75 1.66 16.31 -16.64
N GLU A 76 2.85 16.17 -17.23
CA GLU A 76 3.39 17.13 -18.20
C GLU A 76 2.79 16.96 -19.60
N ASN A 77 2.53 15.72 -20.02
CA ASN A 77 2.20 15.40 -21.41
C ASN A 77 0.92 14.57 -21.58
N GLY A 78 0.27 14.18 -20.48
CA GLY A 78 -0.85 13.24 -20.51
C GLY A 78 -0.43 11.80 -20.79
N TYR A 79 -1.42 10.95 -21.04
CA TYR A 79 -1.18 9.56 -21.45
C TYR A 79 -0.71 9.48 -22.91
N ASP A 80 0.30 8.66 -23.17
CA ASP A 80 0.86 8.49 -24.51
C ASP A 80 -0.18 7.87 -25.48
N LEU A 81 -0.17 8.27 -26.75
CA LEU A 81 -1.04 7.68 -27.78
C LEU A 81 -0.49 6.35 -28.33
N TYR A 82 0.82 6.17 -28.30
CA TYR A 82 1.51 4.96 -28.76
C TYR A 82 2.82 4.75 -27.97
N PRO A 83 3.34 3.51 -27.91
CA PRO A 83 4.60 3.23 -27.23
C PRO A 83 5.78 3.87 -27.96
N ARG A 84 6.66 4.52 -27.20
CA ARG A 84 7.83 5.26 -27.73
C ARG A 84 9.00 5.38 -26.76
N TRP A 85 8.84 4.89 -25.54
CA TRP A 85 9.82 5.03 -24.47
C TRP A 85 10.64 3.75 -24.28
N LEU A 86 11.69 3.87 -23.45
CA LEU A 86 12.75 2.87 -23.27
C LEU A 86 13.56 2.62 -24.55
N SER A 87 14.69 1.91 -24.44
CA SER A 87 15.62 1.69 -25.55
C SER A 87 15.01 0.97 -26.76
N LYS A 88 13.93 0.21 -26.55
CA LYS A 88 13.22 -0.54 -27.60
C LYS A 88 12.03 0.21 -28.20
N GLY A 89 11.73 1.43 -27.74
CA GLY A 89 10.59 2.23 -28.22
C GLY A 89 9.23 1.54 -28.00
N ASN A 90 9.14 0.58 -27.08
CA ASN A 90 7.98 -0.29 -26.91
C ASN A 90 7.24 -0.05 -25.58
N ALA A 91 7.58 1.02 -24.85
CA ALA A 91 6.95 1.36 -23.59
C ALA A 91 6.10 2.65 -23.69
N ALA A 92 5.04 2.69 -22.88
CA ALA A 92 4.12 3.80 -22.71
C ALA A 92 3.72 3.92 -21.23
N ASN A 93 3.22 5.08 -20.83
CA ASN A 93 2.78 5.33 -19.46
C ASN A 93 1.43 4.67 -19.06
N TRP A 94 0.88 3.78 -19.90
CA TRP A 94 -0.43 3.14 -19.66
C TRP A 94 -0.49 2.25 -18.42
N ALA A 95 0.65 1.71 -17.98
CA ALA A 95 0.75 0.87 -16.78
C ALA A 95 0.45 1.61 -15.46
N PHE A 96 0.44 2.94 -15.49
CA PHE A 96 0.37 3.80 -14.32
C PHE A 96 -1.05 4.36 -14.17
N MET A 97 -1.71 4.04 -13.06
CA MET A 97 -3.10 4.41 -12.83
C MET A 97 -3.28 5.92 -12.60
N PRO A 98 -4.46 6.49 -12.90
CA PRO A 98 -4.61 7.93 -13.11
C PRO A 98 -4.72 8.77 -11.83
N LEU A 99 -5.24 8.23 -10.72
CA LEU A 99 -5.62 9.07 -9.58
C LEU A 99 -4.44 9.85 -8.99
N TYR A 100 -3.29 9.19 -8.84
CA TYR A 100 -2.10 9.79 -8.24
C TYR A 100 -1.54 10.94 -9.10
N PRO A 101 -1.18 10.73 -10.39
CA PRO A 101 -0.66 11.81 -11.22
C PRO A 101 -1.71 12.91 -11.45
N MET A 102 -3.01 12.60 -11.56
CA MET A 102 -4.05 13.63 -11.70
C MET A 102 -4.12 14.55 -10.47
N LEU A 103 -4.10 13.97 -9.27
CA LEU A 103 -4.11 14.75 -8.02
C LEU A 103 -2.83 15.57 -7.88
N SER A 104 -1.67 14.96 -8.14
CA SER A 104 -0.38 15.65 -8.11
C SER A 104 -0.28 16.78 -9.11
N GLY A 105 -0.74 16.59 -10.36
CA GLY A 105 -0.79 17.65 -11.37
C GLY A 105 -1.74 18.78 -10.98
N THR A 106 -2.91 18.45 -10.40
CA THR A 106 -3.85 19.45 -9.87
C THR A 106 -3.19 20.30 -8.77
N ILE A 107 -2.54 19.67 -7.79
CA ILE A 107 -1.82 20.38 -6.72
C ILE A 107 -0.65 21.20 -7.28
N SER A 108 0.09 20.66 -8.27
CA SER A 108 1.18 21.37 -8.96
C SER A 108 0.69 22.67 -9.57
N ASN A 109 -0.43 22.61 -10.31
CA ASN A 109 -1.03 23.76 -10.98
C ASN A 109 -1.61 24.77 -9.99
N LEU A 110 -2.28 24.31 -8.93
CA LEU A 110 -2.86 25.18 -7.90
C LEU A 110 -1.80 25.96 -7.12
N LEU A 111 -0.64 25.34 -6.87
CA LEU A 111 0.47 25.96 -6.13
C LEU A 111 1.49 26.65 -7.03
N ASN A 112 1.33 26.58 -8.36
CA ASN A 112 2.29 27.07 -9.35
C ASN A 112 3.72 26.52 -9.11
N VAL A 113 3.82 25.21 -8.87
CA VAL A 113 5.10 24.50 -8.67
C VAL A 113 5.32 23.45 -9.74
N GLU A 114 6.55 22.95 -9.85
CA GLU A 114 6.91 21.88 -10.79
C GLU A 114 6.21 20.55 -10.47
N SER A 115 5.98 19.75 -11.51
CA SER A 115 5.33 18.42 -11.46
C SER A 115 5.99 17.49 -10.42
N LEU A 116 7.32 17.50 -10.35
CA LEU A 116 8.12 16.79 -9.35
C LEU A 116 7.71 17.17 -7.91
N ILE A 117 7.59 18.47 -7.63
CA ILE A 117 7.20 18.98 -6.31
C ILE A 117 5.77 18.54 -6.01
N GLY A 118 4.85 18.64 -6.97
CA GLY A 118 3.47 18.15 -6.83
C GLY A 118 3.38 16.66 -6.48
N LEU A 119 4.19 15.81 -7.13
CA LEU A 119 4.28 14.38 -6.82
C LEU A 119 4.76 14.13 -5.39
N MET A 120 5.86 14.78 -5.01
CA MET A 120 6.47 14.61 -3.69
C MET A 120 5.55 15.12 -2.57
N LEU A 121 4.86 16.25 -2.78
CA LEU A 121 3.90 16.81 -1.83
C LEU A 121 2.74 15.86 -1.58
N VAL A 122 2.10 15.35 -2.65
CA VAL A 122 0.97 14.42 -2.51
C VAL A 122 1.42 13.12 -1.85
N ALA A 123 2.58 12.56 -2.22
CA ALA A 123 3.09 11.35 -1.59
C ALA A 123 3.36 11.54 -0.08
N ASN A 124 3.96 12.67 0.31
CA ASN A 124 4.27 12.94 1.72
C ASN A 124 3.02 13.29 2.54
N LEU A 125 2.07 14.03 1.98
CA LEU A 125 0.79 14.31 2.63
C LEU A 125 -0.02 13.03 2.83
N ALA A 126 -0.10 12.19 1.80
CA ALA A 126 -0.77 10.90 1.92
C ALA A 126 -0.12 10.01 2.97
N PHE A 127 1.22 10.00 3.05
CA PHE A 127 1.91 9.25 4.10
C PHE A 127 1.61 9.80 5.49
N PHE A 128 1.63 11.13 5.67
CA PHE A 128 1.24 11.76 6.92
C PHE A 128 -0.17 11.33 7.35
N ILE A 129 -1.14 11.29 6.42
CA ILE A 129 -2.51 10.82 6.67
C ILE A 129 -2.54 9.32 7.03
N SER A 130 -1.63 8.50 6.48
CA SER A 130 -1.58 7.07 6.80
C SER A 130 -1.22 6.77 8.27
N LEU A 131 -0.45 7.63 8.93
CA LEU A 131 -0.01 7.45 10.32
C LEU A 131 -1.16 7.49 11.36
N PRO A 132 -2.04 8.51 11.40
CA PRO A 132 -3.21 8.49 12.27
C PRO A 132 -4.17 7.37 11.89
N LEU A 133 -4.32 7.04 10.60
CA LEU A 133 -5.16 5.93 10.18
C LEU A 133 -4.64 4.59 10.68
N MET A 134 -3.31 4.36 10.68
CA MET A 134 -2.69 3.18 11.27
C MET A 134 -3.01 3.08 12.76
N LEU A 135 -2.86 4.18 13.52
CA LEU A 135 -3.21 4.23 14.94
C LEU A 135 -4.67 3.83 15.18
N LEU A 136 -5.59 4.42 14.39
CA LEU A 136 -7.02 4.16 14.51
C LEU A 136 -7.41 2.74 14.11
N VAL A 137 -6.79 2.19 13.05
CA VAL A 137 -6.96 0.79 12.65
C VAL A 137 -6.53 -0.14 13.79
N LEU A 138 -5.35 0.07 14.38
CA LEU A 138 -4.87 -0.81 15.46
C LEU A 138 -5.76 -0.73 16.72
N ARG A 139 -6.27 0.46 17.06
CA ARG A 139 -7.28 0.63 18.13
C ARG A 139 -8.60 -0.06 17.81
N GLN A 140 -9.05 0.03 16.56
CA GLN A 140 -10.25 -0.64 16.06
C GLN A 140 -10.12 -2.17 16.17
N LEU A 141 -8.89 -2.70 16.12
CA LEU A 141 -8.55 -4.10 16.37
C LEU A 141 -8.37 -4.46 17.85
N LYS A 142 -8.69 -3.55 18.77
CA LYS A 142 -8.55 -3.71 20.22
C LYS A 142 -7.11 -3.97 20.66
N LEU A 143 -6.13 -3.52 19.88
CA LEU A 143 -4.74 -3.50 20.31
C LEU A 143 -4.54 -2.31 21.26
N GLY A 144 -3.87 -2.54 22.39
CA GLY A 144 -3.60 -1.49 23.38
C GLY A 144 -2.79 -0.33 22.79
N ASP A 145 -2.92 0.85 23.40
CA ASP A 145 -2.33 2.09 22.89
C ASP A 145 -0.83 1.99 22.63
N ASP A 146 -0.06 1.31 23.48
CA ASP A 146 1.38 1.14 23.29
C ASP A 146 1.72 0.35 22.02
N THR A 147 0.91 -0.66 21.70
CA THR A 147 1.05 -1.44 20.45
C THR A 147 0.63 -0.60 19.25
N ALA A 148 -0.45 0.17 19.38
CA ALA A 148 -0.93 1.04 18.32
C ALA A 148 0.10 2.13 17.98
N ARG A 149 0.69 2.78 19.01
CA ARG A 149 1.77 3.75 18.87
C ARG A 149 3.04 3.13 18.28
N PHE A 150 3.42 1.93 18.72
CA PHE A 150 4.51 1.18 18.10
C PHE A 150 4.27 0.97 16.60
N GLY A 151 3.04 0.63 16.20
CA GLY A 151 2.68 0.46 14.80
C GLY A 151 2.85 1.73 13.96
N VAL A 152 2.59 2.91 14.53
CA VAL A 152 2.86 4.19 13.88
C VAL A 152 4.36 4.39 13.63
N TRP A 153 5.19 4.15 14.64
CA TRP A 153 6.66 4.23 14.49
C TRP A 153 7.19 3.22 13.49
N LEU A 154 6.66 1.99 13.51
CA LEU A 154 7.08 0.95 12.58
C LEU A 154 6.68 1.28 11.14
N LEU A 155 5.51 1.90 10.90
CA LEU A 155 5.14 2.37 9.57
C LEU A 155 6.04 3.53 9.13
N ALA A 156 6.30 4.51 10.01
CA ALA A 156 7.17 5.65 9.75
C ALA A 156 8.59 5.22 9.35
N PHE A 157 9.14 4.22 10.04
CA PHE A 157 10.48 3.65 9.81
C PHE A 157 10.42 2.27 9.16
N SER A 158 9.40 2.01 8.33
CA SER A 158 9.26 0.74 7.63
C SER A 158 10.52 0.45 6.79
N PRO A 159 11.00 -0.80 6.71
CA PRO A 159 12.24 -1.14 5.99
C PRO A 159 12.29 -0.67 4.53
N PHE A 160 11.13 -0.47 3.88
CA PHE A 160 11.02 0.03 2.50
C PHE A 160 10.31 1.38 2.42
N SER A 161 10.52 2.24 3.43
CA SER A 161 9.93 3.58 3.50
C SER A 161 10.41 4.54 2.41
N ALA A 162 11.45 4.18 1.65
CA ALA A 162 11.86 4.89 0.45
C ALA A 162 10.69 5.10 -0.54
N TYR A 163 9.83 4.10 -0.73
CA TYR A 163 8.64 4.25 -1.59
C TYR A 163 7.60 5.23 -1.04
N PHE A 164 7.58 5.43 0.28
CA PHE A 164 6.70 6.41 0.90
C PHE A 164 7.23 7.84 0.78
N VAL A 165 8.53 8.01 0.57
CA VAL A 165 9.19 9.30 0.39
C VAL A 165 9.15 9.73 -1.08
N SER A 166 9.40 8.79 -2.00
CA SER A 166 9.41 9.02 -3.44
C SER A 166 8.06 9.47 -3.98
N GLY A 167 8.07 10.14 -5.13
CA GLY A 167 6.87 10.56 -5.90
C GLY A 167 6.11 9.38 -6.52
N TYR A 168 5.63 8.49 -5.65
CA TYR A 168 5.09 7.17 -5.94
C TYR A 168 3.70 7.02 -5.32
N THR A 169 2.92 6.08 -5.85
CA THR A 169 1.52 5.82 -5.40
C THR A 169 1.41 5.21 -4.00
N GLU A 170 2.49 4.64 -3.46
CA GLU A 170 2.51 3.76 -2.29
C GLU A 170 1.91 4.42 -1.05
N SER A 171 2.27 5.68 -0.79
CA SER A 171 1.73 6.44 0.34
C SER A 171 0.22 6.65 0.23
N MET A 172 -0.26 6.99 -0.97
CA MET A 172 -1.68 7.19 -1.23
C MET A 172 -2.47 5.88 -1.13
N PHE A 173 -1.91 4.82 -1.70
CA PHE A 173 -2.49 3.48 -1.60
C PHE A 173 -2.57 3.01 -0.14
N MET A 174 -1.52 3.22 0.66
CA MET A 174 -1.49 2.88 2.08
C MET A 174 -2.56 3.65 2.87
N ALA A 175 -2.67 4.97 2.67
CA ALA A 175 -3.66 5.80 3.35
C ALA A 175 -5.09 5.37 3.02
N LEU A 176 -5.40 5.20 1.73
CA LEU A 176 -6.73 4.76 1.29
C LEU A 176 -7.04 3.35 1.82
N MET A 177 -6.09 2.43 1.77
CA MET A 177 -6.22 1.06 2.29
C MET A 177 -6.52 1.06 3.79
N LEU A 178 -5.76 1.79 4.60
CA LEU A 178 -6.01 1.88 6.05
C LEU A 178 -7.38 2.50 6.34
N GLY A 179 -7.77 3.54 5.61
CA GLY A 179 -9.10 4.14 5.71
C GLY A 179 -10.21 3.13 5.39
N MET A 180 -10.04 2.35 4.31
CA MET A 180 -11.01 1.33 3.90
C MET A 180 -11.19 0.29 5.01
N PHE A 181 -10.10 -0.26 5.55
CA PHE A 181 -10.18 -1.26 6.62
C PHE A 181 -10.78 -0.68 7.89
N LEU A 182 -10.40 0.55 8.29
CA LEU A 182 -11.00 1.25 9.42
C LEU A 182 -12.52 1.32 9.30
N PHE A 183 -13.03 1.77 8.14
CA PHE A 183 -14.46 1.90 7.90
C PHE A 183 -15.16 0.55 7.70
N ALA A 184 -14.48 -0.45 7.12
CA ALA A 184 -15.01 -1.80 6.98
C ALA A 184 -15.20 -2.48 8.34
N TYR A 185 -14.25 -2.38 9.26
CA TYR A 185 -14.41 -2.90 10.63
C TYR A 185 -15.56 -2.22 11.38
N ARG A 186 -15.83 -0.94 11.06
CA ARG A 186 -16.95 -0.18 11.61
C ARG A 186 -18.27 -0.40 10.86
N GLN A 187 -18.26 -1.25 9.82
CA GLN A 187 -19.38 -1.56 8.95
C GLN A 187 -19.99 -0.31 8.27
N GLN A 188 -19.14 0.67 7.92
CA GLN A 188 -19.54 1.88 7.21
C GLN A 188 -19.34 1.71 5.70
N TRP A 189 -20.15 0.83 5.10
CA TRP A 189 -19.99 0.34 3.72
C TRP A 189 -19.96 1.41 2.63
N LEU A 190 -20.70 2.52 2.80
CA LEU A 190 -20.66 3.62 1.83
C LEU A 190 -19.29 4.31 1.78
N MET A 191 -18.63 4.46 2.93
CA MET A 191 -17.26 4.99 2.97
C MET A 191 -16.26 3.98 2.38
N VAL A 192 -16.49 2.69 2.60
CA VAL A 192 -15.72 1.62 1.96
C VAL A 192 -15.88 1.67 0.43
N ALA A 193 -17.10 1.92 -0.07
CA ALA A 193 -17.38 2.05 -1.50
C ALA A 193 -16.62 3.24 -2.10
N LEU A 194 -16.73 4.42 -1.48
CA LEU A 194 -16.04 5.64 -1.90
C LEU A 194 -14.52 5.45 -1.94
N LEU A 195 -13.93 4.92 -0.87
CA LEU A 195 -12.49 4.64 -0.82
C LEU A 195 -12.09 3.54 -1.82
N GLY A 196 -12.96 2.56 -2.05
CA GLY A 196 -12.76 1.48 -3.03
C GLY A 196 -12.54 2.00 -4.45
N VAL A 197 -13.35 2.96 -4.89
CA VAL A 197 -13.19 3.63 -6.20
C VAL A 197 -11.79 4.25 -6.31
N PHE A 198 -11.38 5.00 -5.29
CA PHE A 198 -10.08 5.67 -5.30
C PHE A 198 -8.90 4.70 -5.21
N ILE A 199 -9.04 3.61 -4.46
CA ILE A 199 -8.01 2.57 -4.35
C ILE A 199 -7.72 1.93 -5.70
N SER A 200 -8.76 1.53 -6.45
CA SER A 200 -8.57 0.91 -7.77
C SER A 200 -8.08 1.90 -8.83
N ALA A 201 -8.40 3.19 -8.70
CA ALA A 201 -7.84 4.25 -9.54
C ALA A 201 -6.40 4.65 -9.16
N THR A 202 -5.87 4.18 -8.03
CA THR A 202 -4.48 4.44 -7.58
C THR A 202 -3.51 3.36 -8.05
N ARG A 203 -3.94 2.09 -8.01
CA ARG A 203 -3.16 0.92 -8.44
C ARG A 203 -4.10 -0.16 -8.98
N ASN A 204 -3.65 -0.88 -10.00
CA ASN A 204 -4.40 -2.00 -10.58
C ASN A 204 -4.76 -3.07 -9.53
N LEU A 205 -3.83 -3.45 -8.65
CA LEU A 205 -4.09 -4.37 -7.53
C LEU A 205 -5.11 -3.85 -6.51
N GLY A 206 -5.46 -2.56 -6.53
CA GLY A 206 -6.50 -1.99 -5.70
C GLY A 206 -7.88 -2.60 -5.94
N VAL A 207 -8.15 -3.12 -7.15
CA VAL A 207 -9.39 -3.86 -7.43
C VAL A 207 -9.54 -5.11 -6.56
N MET A 208 -8.43 -5.70 -6.10
CA MET A 208 -8.42 -6.91 -5.28
C MET A 208 -8.98 -6.66 -3.87
N MET A 209 -9.28 -5.42 -3.49
CA MET A 209 -9.99 -5.10 -2.25
C MET A 209 -11.40 -5.67 -2.18
N VAL A 210 -12.00 -6.10 -3.29
CA VAL A 210 -13.28 -6.83 -3.28
C VAL A 210 -13.23 -8.05 -2.36
N PHE A 211 -12.09 -8.77 -2.33
CA PHE A 211 -11.94 -9.98 -1.53
C PHE A 211 -11.89 -9.73 -0.01
N PRO A 212 -11.00 -8.89 0.54
CA PRO A 212 -11.02 -8.59 1.98
C PRO A 212 -12.33 -7.93 2.40
N VAL A 213 -12.94 -7.07 1.58
CA VAL A 213 -14.24 -6.45 1.91
C VAL A 213 -15.34 -7.49 1.99
N LEU A 214 -15.40 -8.43 1.05
CA LEU A 214 -16.34 -9.56 1.10
C LEU A 214 -16.13 -10.40 2.35
N ILE A 215 -14.88 -10.75 2.69
CA ILE A 215 -14.56 -11.51 3.90
C ILE A 215 -15.03 -10.78 5.16
N LEU A 216 -14.75 -9.48 5.28
CA LEU A 216 -15.17 -8.68 6.44
C LEU A 216 -16.70 -8.60 6.53
N ALA A 217 -17.41 -8.47 5.41
CA ALA A 217 -18.86 -8.46 5.39
C ALA A 217 -19.46 -9.82 5.78
N LEU A 218 -18.88 -10.93 5.28
CA LEU A 218 -19.27 -12.28 5.67
C LEU A 218 -19.03 -12.56 7.16
N GLN A 219 -17.93 -12.05 7.72
CA GLN A 219 -17.65 -12.14 9.16
C GLN A 219 -18.61 -11.29 9.99
N ALA A 220 -19.04 -10.13 9.47
CA ALA A 220 -19.94 -9.23 10.18
C ALA A 220 -21.40 -9.70 10.18
N TYR A 221 -21.86 -10.33 9.09
CA TYR A 221 -23.29 -10.63 8.89
C TYR A 221 -23.62 -12.10 8.66
N GLY A 222 -22.62 -12.93 8.34
CA GLY A 222 -22.83 -14.29 7.88
C GLY A 222 -23.32 -14.37 6.43
N TRP A 223 -23.09 -15.52 5.80
CA TRP A 223 -23.45 -15.73 4.38
C TRP A 223 -24.97 -15.71 4.12
N ARG A 224 -25.78 -16.14 5.10
CA ARG A 224 -27.25 -16.22 4.96
C ARG A 224 -27.90 -14.84 4.77
N GLU A 225 -27.29 -13.78 5.29
CA GLU A 225 -27.81 -12.42 5.16
C GLU A 225 -27.86 -11.94 3.71
N PHE A 226 -26.90 -12.38 2.88
CA PHE A 226 -26.84 -12.03 1.46
C PHE A 226 -28.01 -12.60 0.64
N PHE A 227 -28.64 -13.68 1.12
CA PHE A 227 -29.82 -14.29 0.50
C PHE A 227 -31.14 -13.68 0.99
N ARG A 228 -31.09 -12.85 2.04
CA ARG A 228 -32.27 -12.21 2.64
C ARG A 228 -32.60 -10.84 2.05
N PHE A 229 -31.79 -10.35 1.11
CA PHE A 229 -31.97 -9.06 0.42
C PHE A 229 -32.23 -7.88 1.37
N THR A 230 -31.57 -7.86 2.53
CA THR A 230 -31.70 -6.77 3.49
C THR A 230 -30.96 -5.51 3.03
N GLU A 231 -31.29 -4.35 3.62
CA GLU A 231 -30.60 -3.08 3.34
C GLU A 231 -29.08 -3.20 3.55
N ARG A 232 -28.66 -3.99 4.54
CA ARG A 232 -27.24 -4.25 4.83
C ARG A 232 -26.58 -5.04 3.70
N ALA A 233 -27.23 -6.10 3.22
CA ALA A 233 -26.76 -6.88 2.09
C ALA A 233 -26.65 -6.02 0.83
N PHE A 234 -27.65 -5.17 0.55
CA PHE A 234 -27.62 -4.24 -0.59
C PHE A 234 -26.44 -3.27 -0.50
N LYS A 235 -26.20 -2.67 0.67
CA LYS A 235 -25.04 -1.78 0.88
C LYS A 235 -23.71 -2.50 0.62
N VAL A 236 -23.54 -3.74 1.08
CA VAL A 236 -22.32 -4.51 0.83
C VAL A 236 -22.16 -4.84 -0.65
N VAL A 237 -23.22 -5.34 -1.31
CA VAL A 237 -23.18 -5.67 -2.74
C VAL A 237 -22.84 -4.42 -3.55
N PHE A 238 -23.50 -3.29 -3.28
CA PHE A 238 -23.17 -2.00 -3.88
C PHE A 238 -21.71 -1.63 -3.67
N THR A 239 -21.18 -1.74 -2.45
CA THR A 239 -19.76 -1.50 -2.16
C THR A 239 -18.84 -2.39 -3.00
N LEU A 240 -19.13 -3.68 -3.13
CA LEU A 240 -18.31 -4.60 -3.93
C LEU A 240 -18.28 -4.21 -5.42
N TRP A 241 -19.40 -3.71 -5.96
CA TRP A 241 -19.47 -3.19 -7.33
C TRP A 241 -18.78 -1.85 -7.52
N MET A 242 -18.72 -1.01 -6.49
CA MET A 242 -18.06 0.29 -6.56
C MET A 242 -16.53 0.20 -6.53
N ILE A 243 -15.96 -0.79 -5.85
CA ILE A 243 -14.49 -0.97 -5.78
C ILE A 243 -13.81 -1.01 -7.16
N PRO A 244 -14.23 -1.83 -8.15
CA PRO A 244 -13.59 -1.89 -9.46
C PRO A 244 -13.83 -0.65 -10.35
N LEU A 245 -14.74 0.26 -9.97
CA LEU A 245 -15.16 1.37 -10.84
C LEU A 245 -14.01 2.30 -11.24
N GLY A 246 -13.05 2.54 -10.35
CA GLY A 246 -11.86 3.36 -10.67
C GLY A 246 -10.99 2.75 -11.77
N LEU A 247 -10.76 1.43 -11.71
CA LEU A 247 -10.07 0.70 -12.77
C LEU A 247 -10.89 0.68 -14.06
N PHE A 248 -12.19 0.41 -13.99
CA PHE A 248 -13.06 0.36 -15.17
C PHE A 248 -13.18 1.71 -15.89
N ALA A 249 -13.24 2.81 -15.14
CA ALA A 249 -13.19 4.15 -15.73
C ALA A 249 -11.87 4.39 -16.49
N TYR A 250 -10.75 3.91 -15.95
CA TYR A 250 -9.45 4.00 -16.63
C TYR A 250 -9.36 3.08 -17.85
N MET A 251 -9.91 1.87 -17.78
CA MET A 251 -10.01 0.96 -18.93
C MET A 251 -10.84 1.57 -20.07
N PHE A 252 -11.97 2.20 -19.72
CA PHE A 252 -12.80 2.92 -20.69
C PHE A 252 -12.02 4.09 -21.33
N TYR A 253 -11.28 4.86 -20.53
CA TYR A 253 -10.40 5.92 -21.04
C TYR A 253 -9.32 5.36 -22.00
N LEU A 254 -8.64 4.28 -21.62
CA LEU A 254 -7.61 3.66 -22.46
C LEU A 254 -8.18 3.11 -23.77
N TYR A 255 -9.40 2.56 -23.76
CA TYR A 255 -10.08 2.12 -24.96
C TYR A 255 -10.29 3.27 -25.97
N HIS A 256 -10.70 4.45 -25.49
CA HIS A 256 -10.86 5.63 -26.35
C HIS A 256 -9.52 6.20 -26.81
N LEU A 257 -8.48 6.10 -25.97
CA LEU A 257 -7.15 6.63 -26.27
C LEU A 257 -6.37 5.76 -27.27
N THR A 258 -6.46 4.43 -27.13
CA THR A 258 -5.56 3.48 -27.80
C THR A 258 -6.28 2.39 -28.58
N GLY A 259 -7.59 2.22 -28.39
CA GLY A 259 -8.36 1.07 -28.88
C GLY A 259 -8.25 -0.18 -28.00
N ASP A 260 -7.44 -0.16 -26.92
CA ASP A 260 -7.21 -1.31 -26.04
C ASP A 260 -7.51 -0.96 -24.57
N ALA A 261 -8.63 -1.49 -24.05
CA ALA A 261 -9.03 -1.31 -22.66
C ALA A 261 -8.04 -1.94 -21.65
N LEU A 262 -7.25 -2.93 -22.09
CA LEU A 262 -6.26 -3.65 -21.29
C LEU A 262 -4.83 -3.20 -21.59
N ALA A 263 -4.64 -2.04 -22.21
CA ALA A 263 -3.32 -1.51 -22.57
C ALA A 263 -2.35 -1.46 -21.36
N PHE A 264 -2.86 -1.15 -20.15
CA PHE A 264 -2.07 -1.16 -18.91
C PHE A 264 -1.45 -2.53 -18.55
N LYS A 265 -2.10 -3.62 -18.96
CA LYS A 265 -1.65 -5.00 -18.77
C LYS A 265 -0.74 -5.41 -19.92
N HIS A 266 -1.10 -5.11 -21.17
CA HIS A 266 -0.30 -5.50 -22.33
C HIS A 266 1.07 -4.81 -22.37
N ILE A 267 1.15 -3.55 -21.92
CA ILE A 267 2.41 -2.81 -21.91
C ILE A 267 3.45 -3.38 -20.93
N GLN A 268 3.06 -4.24 -19.99
CA GLN A 268 3.98 -4.85 -19.01
C GLN A 268 5.13 -5.65 -19.67
N VAL A 269 4.91 -6.16 -20.87
CA VAL A 269 5.94 -6.88 -21.66
C VAL A 269 7.16 -5.99 -21.96
N ALA A 270 6.99 -4.66 -22.01
CA ALA A 270 8.09 -3.72 -22.19
C ALA A 270 9.10 -3.75 -21.02
N TRP A 271 8.67 -4.18 -19.83
CA TRP A 271 9.52 -4.42 -18.66
C TRP A 271 9.93 -5.88 -18.49
N GLY A 272 9.74 -6.72 -19.52
CA GLY A 272 10.08 -8.14 -19.49
C GLY A 272 9.18 -8.98 -18.57
N ARG A 273 7.98 -8.48 -18.24
CA ARG A 273 6.99 -9.20 -17.42
C ARG A 273 6.08 -10.04 -18.30
N TYR A 274 6.06 -11.35 -18.06
CA TYR A 274 5.16 -12.31 -18.68
C TYR A 274 4.61 -13.24 -17.58
N MET A 275 3.40 -13.74 -17.79
CA MET A 275 2.73 -14.57 -16.79
C MET A 275 3.31 -15.99 -16.83
N ASP A 276 3.75 -16.47 -15.68
CA ASP A 276 4.29 -17.81 -15.48
C ASP A 276 3.97 -18.31 -14.05
N SER A 277 4.38 -19.53 -13.75
CA SER A 277 4.27 -20.14 -12.42
C SER A 277 4.98 -19.28 -11.36
N PRO A 278 4.30 -18.94 -10.25
CA PRO A 278 4.94 -18.18 -9.17
C PRO A 278 6.05 -18.98 -8.46
N LEU A 279 5.96 -20.32 -8.48
CA LEU A 279 6.99 -21.19 -7.92
C LEU A 279 8.24 -21.20 -8.80
N ASP A 280 8.08 -21.21 -10.13
CA ASP A 280 9.21 -21.21 -11.06
C ASP A 280 9.94 -19.86 -11.00
N TRP A 281 9.19 -18.76 -10.94
CA TRP A 281 9.77 -17.44 -10.67
C TRP A 281 10.53 -17.40 -9.34
N TRP A 282 9.97 -17.96 -8.28
CA TRP A 282 10.63 -18.02 -6.97
C TRP A 282 11.93 -18.84 -6.99
N LEU A 283 11.91 -20.04 -7.59
CA LEU A 283 13.09 -20.91 -7.69
C LEU A 283 14.18 -20.30 -8.58
N SER A 284 13.79 -19.68 -9.69
CA SER A 284 14.73 -19.03 -10.62
C SER A 284 15.61 -17.97 -9.93
N GLY A 285 15.12 -17.35 -8.85
CA GLY A 285 15.91 -16.36 -8.15
C GLY A 285 17.08 -16.93 -7.35
N PHE A 286 16.99 -18.17 -6.88
CA PHE A 286 18.13 -18.85 -6.28
C PHE A 286 19.13 -19.32 -7.34
N GLU A 287 18.64 -19.79 -8.48
CA GLU A 287 19.49 -20.21 -9.61
C GLU A 287 20.31 -19.04 -10.18
N LEU A 288 19.67 -17.88 -10.36
CA LEU A 288 20.32 -16.67 -10.86
C LEU A 288 21.25 -16.00 -9.84
N GLY A 289 21.04 -16.25 -8.55
CA GLY A 289 21.85 -15.70 -7.46
C GLY A 289 21.79 -14.18 -7.30
N GLY A 290 22.76 -13.64 -6.55
CA GLY A 290 22.93 -12.19 -6.33
C GLY A 290 21.67 -11.48 -5.83
N ARG A 291 21.24 -10.43 -6.53
CA ARG A 291 20.03 -9.67 -6.16
C ARG A 291 18.74 -10.50 -6.26
N LYS A 292 18.70 -11.53 -7.11
CA LYS A 292 17.49 -12.33 -7.33
C LYS A 292 17.26 -13.33 -6.19
N SER A 293 18.33 -13.83 -5.57
CA SER A 293 18.20 -14.68 -4.39
C SER A 293 17.69 -13.89 -3.20
N TYR A 294 18.13 -12.64 -3.02
CA TYR A 294 17.56 -11.71 -2.04
C TYR A 294 16.05 -11.53 -2.23
N LEU A 295 15.58 -11.29 -3.47
CA LEU A 295 14.15 -11.13 -3.75
C LEU A 295 13.37 -12.42 -3.43
N SER A 296 13.96 -13.59 -3.67
CA SER A 296 13.35 -14.89 -3.36
C SER A 296 13.28 -15.16 -1.85
N ILE A 297 14.28 -14.70 -1.08
CA ILE A 297 14.23 -14.68 0.39
C ILE A 297 13.10 -13.78 0.89
N MET A 298 12.90 -12.63 0.26
CA MET A 298 11.78 -11.74 0.60
C MET A 298 10.43 -12.38 0.30
N VAL A 299 10.28 -13.14 -0.80
CA VAL A 299 9.07 -13.94 -1.07
C VAL A 299 8.81 -14.94 0.05
N MET A 300 9.83 -15.71 0.47
CA MET A 300 9.69 -16.67 1.60
C MET A 300 9.26 -15.96 2.89
N PHE A 301 9.86 -14.82 3.19
CA PHE A 301 9.50 -14.00 4.35
C PHE A 301 8.04 -13.52 4.25
N GLY A 302 7.59 -13.11 3.06
CA GLY A 302 6.21 -12.72 2.79
C GLY A 302 5.22 -13.86 3.02
N TRP A 303 5.52 -15.07 2.54
CA TRP A 303 4.69 -16.25 2.81
C TRP A 303 4.63 -16.59 4.30
N ALA A 304 5.75 -16.51 5.02
CA ALA A 304 5.76 -16.75 6.47
C ALA A 304 4.87 -15.77 7.23
N LEU A 305 4.96 -14.47 6.93
CA LEU A 305 4.08 -13.44 7.51
C LEU A 305 2.61 -13.66 7.12
N ASN A 306 2.35 -14.08 5.89
CA ASN A 306 1.00 -14.33 5.39
C ASN A 306 0.35 -15.54 6.10
N LEU A 307 1.07 -16.65 6.23
CA LEU A 307 0.66 -17.82 7.00
C LEU A 307 0.44 -17.46 8.47
N TYR A 308 1.29 -16.60 9.03
CA TYR A 308 1.09 -16.10 10.38
C TYR A 308 -0.22 -15.32 10.51
N LEU A 309 -0.58 -14.44 9.57
CA LEU A 309 -1.87 -13.73 9.59
C LEU A 309 -3.06 -14.70 9.50
N PHE A 310 -2.98 -15.73 8.66
CA PHE A 310 -3.99 -16.80 8.62
C PHE A 310 -4.10 -17.51 9.98
N SER A 311 -2.98 -17.83 10.62
CA SER A 311 -2.98 -18.42 11.98
C SER A 311 -3.63 -17.52 13.03
N GLN A 312 -3.54 -16.19 12.87
CA GLN A 312 -4.19 -15.20 13.73
C GLN A 312 -5.65 -14.93 13.36
N LYS A 313 -6.24 -15.71 12.44
CA LYS A 313 -7.62 -15.54 11.93
C LYS A 313 -7.87 -14.16 11.29
N ARG A 314 -6.80 -13.53 10.77
CA ARG A 314 -6.82 -12.26 10.04
C ARG A 314 -7.09 -12.52 8.56
N TRP A 315 -8.20 -13.19 8.27
CA TRP A 315 -8.50 -13.76 6.95
C TRP A 315 -8.54 -12.69 5.85
N ALA A 316 -9.12 -11.52 6.13
CA ALA A 316 -9.21 -10.43 5.15
C ALA A 316 -7.82 -9.89 4.81
N GLU A 317 -7.00 -9.63 5.81
CA GLU A 317 -5.65 -9.07 5.66
C GLU A 317 -4.70 -10.07 4.99
N ALA A 318 -4.76 -11.32 5.43
CA ALA A 318 -4.00 -12.42 4.87
C ALA A 318 -4.36 -12.65 3.39
N THR A 319 -5.66 -12.65 3.06
CA THR A 319 -6.12 -12.83 1.67
C THR A 319 -5.65 -11.69 0.77
N LEU A 320 -5.78 -10.45 1.23
CA LEU A 320 -5.28 -9.29 0.47
C LEU A 320 -3.78 -9.40 0.22
N MET A 321 -2.99 -9.67 1.27
CA MET A 321 -1.54 -9.79 1.15
C MET A 321 -1.14 -10.95 0.26
N PHE A 322 -1.85 -12.08 0.34
CA PHE A 322 -1.61 -13.25 -0.49
C PHE A 322 -1.81 -12.90 -1.97
N ILE A 323 -2.95 -12.31 -2.32
CA ILE A 323 -3.27 -11.95 -3.70
C ILE A 323 -2.27 -10.90 -4.23
N CYS A 324 -2.03 -9.85 -3.45
CA CYS A 324 -1.15 -8.74 -3.86
C CYS A 324 0.34 -9.11 -3.92
N CYS A 325 0.77 -10.21 -3.30
CA CYS A 325 2.12 -10.75 -3.46
C CYS A 325 2.19 -11.80 -4.57
N THR A 326 1.19 -12.68 -4.68
CA THR A 326 1.18 -13.76 -5.65
C THR A 326 0.99 -13.25 -7.08
N ILE A 327 0.07 -12.31 -7.34
CA ILE A 327 -0.18 -11.81 -8.71
C ILE A 327 1.10 -11.18 -9.32
N PRO A 328 1.83 -10.28 -8.62
CA PRO A 328 3.09 -9.78 -9.16
C PRO A 328 4.17 -10.86 -9.33
N LEU A 329 4.26 -11.81 -8.38
CA LEU A 329 5.22 -12.91 -8.44
C LEU A 329 5.02 -13.77 -9.70
N MET A 330 3.77 -13.97 -10.13
CA MET A 330 3.46 -14.66 -11.40
C MET A 330 4.02 -13.93 -12.63
N THR A 331 4.42 -12.67 -12.50
CA THR A 331 4.95 -11.85 -13.61
C THR A 331 6.44 -11.53 -13.50
N GLY A 332 7.08 -11.92 -12.38
CA GLY A 332 8.51 -11.69 -12.14
C GLY A 332 8.85 -11.42 -10.67
N LEU A 333 10.14 -11.53 -10.35
CA LEU A 333 10.69 -11.31 -9.00
C LEU A 333 10.92 -9.84 -8.61
N ASN A 334 11.01 -8.94 -9.59
CA ASN A 334 11.34 -7.54 -9.32
C ASN A 334 10.22 -6.87 -8.51
N ALA A 335 10.58 -5.94 -7.64
CA ALA A 335 9.66 -5.22 -6.75
C ALA A 335 8.92 -6.08 -5.70
N MET A 336 9.25 -7.36 -5.49
CA MET A 336 8.56 -8.15 -4.46
C MET A 336 8.54 -7.50 -3.06
N PRO A 337 9.64 -6.89 -2.57
CA PRO A 337 9.60 -6.18 -1.29
C PRO A 337 8.66 -4.96 -1.29
N ARG A 338 8.55 -4.26 -2.42
CA ARG A 338 7.61 -3.15 -2.65
C ARG A 338 6.16 -3.62 -2.52
N TYR A 339 5.82 -4.73 -3.18
CA TYR A 339 4.48 -5.31 -3.12
C TYR A 339 4.12 -5.85 -1.73
N MET A 340 5.11 -6.21 -0.92
CA MET A 340 4.89 -6.61 0.47
C MET A 340 4.74 -5.40 1.40
N PHE A 341 5.76 -4.55 1.50
CA PHE A 341 5.81 -3.46 2.48
C PHE A 341 4.96 -2.25 2.10
N GLY A 342 4.47 -2.17 0.86
CA GLY A 342 3.42 -1.25 0.44
C GLY A 342 2.02 -1.62 0.93
N LEU A 343 1.85 -2.76 1.63
CA LEU A 343 0.57 -3.22 2.17
C LEU A 343 0.59 -3.15 3.69
N TYR A 344 -0.49 -2.61 4.30
CA TYR A 344 -0.59 -2.58 5.76
C TYR A 344 -0.62 -3.97 6.43
N PRO A 345 -1.15 -5.06 5.82
CA PRO A 345 -1.12 -6.40 6.44
C PRO A 345 0.29 -6.88 6.78
N THR A 346 1.29 -6.54 5.96
CA THR A 346 2.70 -6.88 6.23
C THR A 346 3.17 -6.24 7.53
N ILE A 347 2.87 -4.95 7.71
CA ILE A 347 3.19 -4.22 8.94
C ILE A 347 2.37 -4.75 10.12
N LEU A 348 1.09 -5.06 9.91
CA LEU A 348 0.23 -5.67 10.93
C LEU A 348 0.79 -7.01 11.42
N ALA A 349 1.29 -7.86 10.52
CA ALA A 349 1.88 -9.14 10.89
C ALA A 349 3.07 -8.96 11.85
N ILE A 350 3.96 -8.01 11.54
CA ILE A 350 5.10 -7.67 12.39
C ILE A 350 4.62 -7.11 13.75
N ILE A 351 3.61 -6.24 13.75
CA ILE A 351 3.03 -5.68 14.99
C ILE A 351 2.43 -6.80 15.87
N LEU A 352 1.73 -7.77 15.28
CA LEU A 352 1.14 -8.88 16.01
C LEU A 352 2.20 -9.85 16.57
N LEU A 353 3.32 -10.04 15.85
CA LEU A 353 4.48 -10.79 16.37
C LEU A 353 5.11 -10.09 17.58
N THR A 354 5.38 -8.79 17.48
CA THR A 354 5.95 -8.00 18.58
C THR A 354 4.94 -7.64 19.67
N HIS A 355 3.65 -7.89 19.45
CA HIS A 355 2.64 -7.85 20.49
C HIS A 355 2.83 -8.97 21.51
N ARG A 356 3.21 -10.17 21.05
CA ARG A 356 3.52 -11.30 21.94
C ARG A 356 4.82 -11.10 22.72
N TRP A 357 5.76 -10.37 22.13
CA TRP A 357 7.09 -10.12 22.69
C TRP A 357 7.41 -8.61 22.70
N PRO A 358 6.84 -7.81 23.63
CA PRO A 358 7.03 -6.36 23.61
C PRO A 358 8.48 -5.91 23.72
N ALA A 359 9.33 -6.71 24.39
CA ALA A 359 10.75 -6.42 24.59
C ALA A 359 11.57 -6.32 23.29
N ILE A 360 11.14 -6.96 22.19
CA ILE A 360 11.86 -6.92 20.91
C ILE A 360 11.51 -5.68 20.06
N ARG A 361 10.50 -4.89 20.46
CA ARG A 361 10.04 -3.72 19.69
C ARG A 361 11.15 -2.71 19.39
N PRO A 362 12.03 -2.31 20.34
CA PRO A 362 13.12 -1.38 20.04
C PRO A 362 14.09 -1.96 19.01
N ALA A 363 14.45 -3.24 19.13
CA ALA A 363 15.35 -3.90 18.18
C ALA A 363 14.73 -3.95 16.77
N VAL A 364 13.44 -4.28 16.67
CA VAL A 364 12.71 -4.26 15.38
C VAL A 364 12.69 -2.88 14.75
N LEU A 365 12.47 -1.81 15.54
CA LEU A 365 12.51 -0.43 15.03
C LEU A 365 13.91 -0.02 14.59
N CYS A 366 14.95 -0.33 15.37
CA CYS A 366 16.34 -0.03 15.00
C CYS A 366 16.71 -0.73 13.69
N ILE A 367 16.44 -2.03 13.58
CA ILE A 367 16.71 -2.81 12.36
C ILE A 367 15.90 -2.24 11.19
N SER A 368 14.62 -1.95 11.38
CA SER A 368 13.77 -1.39 10.32
C SER A 368 14.28 -0.03 9.84
N GLY A 369 14.69 0.85 10.76
CA GLY A 369 15.27 2.16 10.44
C GLY A 369 16.64 2.07 9.75
N MET A 370 17.48 1.11 10.13
CA MET A 370 18.76 0.84 9.46
C MET A 370 18.53 0.34 8.03
N VAL A 371 17.63 -0.63 7.85
CA VAL A 371 17.27 -1.15 6.52
C VAL A 371 16.62 -0.06 5.68
N ALA A 372 15.73 0.74 6.25
CA ALA A 372 15.11 1.87 5.57
C ALA A 372 16.15 2.88 5.05
N SER A 373 17.12 3.23 5.87
CA SER A 373 18.23 4.12 5.48
C SER A 373 19.09 3.50 4.36
N PHE A 374 19.42 2.20 4.48
CA PHE A 374 20.18 1.49 3.45
C PHE A 374 19.43 1.43 2.12
N ILE A 375 18.14 1.07 2.14
CA ILE A 375 17.28 1.02 0.96
C ILE A 375 17.12 2.41 0.36
N ALA A 376 16.98 3.46 1.17
CA ALA A 376 16.89 4.83 0.70
C ALA A 376 18.16 5.26 -0.06
N VAL A 377 19.35 5.03 0.52
CA VAL A 377 20.65 5.28 -0.13
C VAL A 377 20.79 4.47 -1.42
N ALA A 378 20.39 3.20 -1.41
CA ALA A 378 20.45 2.35 -2.60
C ALA A 378 19.47 2.83 -3.70
N PHE A 379 18.27 3.26 -3.31
CA PHE A 379 17.23 3.73 -4.22
C PHE A 379 17.66 5.00 -4.96
N VAL A 380 18.16 6.02 -4.25
CA VAL A 380 18.61 7.28 -4.87
C VAL A 380 19.83 7.11 -5.79
N ASN A 381 20.55 6.01 -5.64
CA ASN A 381 21.71 5.62 -6.45
C ASN A 381 21.40 4.55 -7.53
N PHE A 382 20.15 4.49 -7.99
CA PHE A 382 19.70 3.61 -9.08
C PHE A 382 20.00 2.10 -8.88
N LYS A 383 20.09 1.62 -7.63
CA LYS A 383 20.35 0.20 -7.37
C LYS A 383 19.10 -0.65 -7.56
N PHE A 384 18.99 -1.29 -8.71
CA PHE A 384 17.83 -2.10 -9.14
C PHE A 384 17.31 -3.19 -8.18
N PHE A 385 18.04 -3.64 -7.15
CA PHE A 385 17.47 -4.60 -6.19
C PHE A 385 16.37 -3.97 -5.31
N THR A 386 16.26 -2.64 -5.34
CA THR A 386 15.22 -1.87 -4.68
C THR A 386 13.97 -1.68 -5.54
N VAL A 387 13.86 -2.29 -6.73
CA VAL A 387 12.69 -2.13 -7.63
C VAL A 387 12.33 -3.41 -8.38
#